data_AF-A0A7C3LFZ1-F1
#
_entry.id   AF-A0A7C3LFZ1-F1
#
_cell.length_a   1.000
_cell.length_b   1.000
_cell.length_c   1.000
_cell.angle_alpha   90.00
_cell.angle_beta   90.00
_cell.angle_gamma   90.00
#
_symmetry.space_group_name_H-M   'P 1'
#
loop_
_entity.id
_entity.type
_entity.pdbx_description
1 polymer ?
#
loop_
_entity_poly.entity_id
_entity_poly.type
_entity_poly.pdbx_seq_one_letter_code
_entity_poly.pdbx_strand_id
1 'polypeptide(L)'
;MNEAIRKADVLIEALSYIRNFRGKMSVIKLGGSAMEDPEALRATLQDVVFMETVGMPAVLVHGGGKAIDRAMAEAGLKPRK
;
A
#
# COMPACT_ATOMS: atom_id res chain seq x y z
N MET A 1 -19.99 20.13 11.60
CA MET A 1 -20.55 20.46 10.28
C MET A 1 -19.45 20.84 9.28
N ASN A 2 -18.61 21.83 9.58
CA ASN A 2 -17.55 22.29 8.67
C ASN A 2 -16.53 21.21 8.27
N GLU A 3 -16.17 20.28 9.17
CA GLU A 3 -15.24 19.19 8.83
C GLU A 3 -15.84 18.19 7.85
N ALA A 4 -17.12 17.85 8.01
CA ALA A 4 -17.82 16.93 7.09
C ALA A 4 -17.95 17.54 5.70
N ILE A 5 -18.25 18.84 5.61
CA ILE A 5 -18.29 19.59 4.34
C ILE A 5 -16.91 19.54 3.67
N ARG A 6 -15.84 19.85 4.42
CA ARG A 6 -14.47 19.79 3.89
C ARG A 6 -14.10 18.40 3.37
N LYS A 7 -14.47 17.34 4.09
CA LYS A 7 -14.23 15.96 3.64
C LYS A 7 -15.00 15.63 2.37
N ALA A 8 -16.25 16.10 2.26
CA ALA A 8 -17.05 15.91 1.05
C ALA A 8 -16.44 16.62 -0.16
N ASP A 9 -15.98 17.87 0.00
CA ASP A 9 -15.34 18.64 -1.07
C ASP A 9 -14.10 17.91 -1.61
N VAL A 10 -13.24 17.40 -0.71
CA VAL A 10 -12.04 16.62 -1.08
C VAL A 10 -12.41 15.35 -1.87
N LEU A 11 -13.48 14.64 -1.48
CA LEU A 11 -13.92 13.45 -2.19
C LEU A 11 -14.52 13.78 -3.57
N ILE A 12 -15.19 14.92 -3.71
CA ILE A 12 -15.71 15.41 -5.00
C ILE A 12 -14.56 15.74 -5.95
N GLU A 13 -13.50 16.40 -5.47
CA GLU A 13 -12.29 16.66 -6.27
C GLU A 13 -11.59 15.35 -6.68
N ALA A 14 -11.50 14.37 -5.77
CA ALA A 14 -10.90 13.07 -6.05
C ALA A 14 -11.70 12.21 -7.04
N LEU A 15 -13.01 12.46 -7.20
CA LEU A 15 -13.92 11.64 -8.01
C LEU A 15 -13.47 11.49 -9.46
N SER A 16 -12.90 12.55 -10.06
CA SER A 16 -12.39 12.50 -11.43
C SER A 16 -11.27 11.46 -11.58
N TYR A 17 -10.35 11.41 -10.61
CA TYR A 17 -9.25 10.43 -10.58
C TYR A 17 -9.77 9.01 -10.38
N ILE A 18 -10.68 8.81 -9.42
CA ILE A 18 -11.28 7.49 -9.18
C ILE A 18 -11.93 6.96 -10.46
N ARG A 19 -12.70 7.79 -11.17
CA ARG A 19 -13.32 7.40 -12.44
C ARG A 19 -12.30 7.02 -13.52
N ASN A 20 -11.17 7.72 -13.58
CA ASN A 20 -10.12 7.46 -14.57
C ASN A 20 -9.39 6.13 -14.33
N PHE A 21 -9.32 5.66 -13.08
CA PHE A 21 -8.66 4.41 -12.72
C PHE A 21 -9.63 3.25 -12.44
N ARG A 22 -10.94 3.51 -12.38
CA ARG A 22 -11.95 2.47 -12.15
C ARG A 22 -11.84 1.36 -13.19
N GLY A 23 -11.79 0.11 -12.73
CA GLY A 23 -11.62 -1.09 -13.54
C GLY A 23 -10.23 -1.30 -14.13
N LYS A 24 -9.28 -0.38 -13.91
CA LYS A 24 -7.88 -0.54 -14.33
C LYS A 24 -7.07 -1.17 -13.20
N MET A 25 -6.31 -2.21 -13.54
CA MET A 25 -5.43 -2.87 -12.59
C MET A 25 -4.22 -1.99 -12.25
N SER A 26 -4.01 -1.76 -10.96
CA SER A 26 -2.87 -1.00 -10.43
C SER A 26 -1.89 -1.96 -9.75
N VAL A 27 -0.66 -2.05 -10.25
CA VAL A 27 0.40 -2.86 -9.63
C VAL A 27 1.23 -1.98 -8.72
N ILE A 28 1.25 -2.29 -7.42
CA ILE A 28 1.87 -1.48 -6.37
C ILE A 28 3.05 -2.26 -5.81
N LYS A 29 4.27 -1.74 -6.01
CA LYS A 29 5.47 -2.30 -5.38
C LYS A 29 5.61 -1.74 -3.96
N LEU A 30 5.47 -2.61 -2.97
CA LEU A 30 5.69 -2.30 -1.56
C LEU A 30 7.17 -2.50 -1.19
N GLY A 31 7.84 -1.39 -0.86
CA GLY A 31 9.26 -1.39 -0.50
C GLY A 31 9.55 -1.98 0.88
N GLY A 32 10.78 -2.47 1.07
CA GLY A 32 11.25 -3.04 2.34
C GLY A 32 11.10 -2.09 3.54
N SER A 33 11.45 -0.81 3.36
CA SER A 33 11.37 0.18 4.44
C SER A 33 9.94 0.44 4.91
N ALA A 34 8.96 0.44 4.00
CA ALA A 34 7.55 0.62 4.35
C ALA A 34 6.96 -0.59 5.08
N MET A 35 7.58 -1.77 4.96
CA MET A 35 7.16 -2.98 5.69
C MET A 35 7.74 -3.09 7.10
N GLU A 36 8.74 -2.28 7.45
CA GLU A 36 9.35 -2.32 8.78
C GLU A 36 8.70 -1.37 9.77
N ASP A 37 8.05 -0.31 9.29
CA ASP A 37 7.24 0.59 10.10
C ASP A 37 5.79 0.08 10.10
N PRO A 38 5.28 -0.43 11.24
CA PRO A 38 3.92 -0.95 11.33
C PRO A 38 2.82 0.10 11.06
N GLU A 39 3.07 1.38 11.34
CA GLU A 39 2.11 2.45 11.08
C GLU A 39 2.05 2.77 9.59
N ALA A 40 3.21 2.95 8.95
CA ALA A 40 3.28 3.15 7.51
C ALA A 40 2.71 1.97 6.73
N LEU A 41 2.98 0.73 7.17
CA LEU A 41 2.41 -0.47 6.57
C LEU A 41 0.88 -0.48 6.68
N ARG A 42 0.34 -0.18 7.87
CA ARG A 42 -1.12 -0.12 8.08
C ARG A 42 -1.78 0.94 7.21
N ALA A 43 -1.21 2.13 7.15
CA ALA A 43 -1.71 3.21 6.30
C ALA A 43 -1.72 2.79 4.82
N THR A 44 -0.62 2.20 4.34
CA THR A 44 -0.51 1.72 2.95
C THR A 44 -1.55 0.64 2.64
N LEU A 45 -1.77 -0.30 3.55
CA LEU A 45 -2.78 -1.36 3.37
C LEU A 45 -4.21 -0.78 3.42
N GLN A 46 -4.45 0.25 4.22
CA GLN A 46 -5.73 0.95 4.24
C GLN A 46 -6.00 1.65 2.91
N ASP A 47 -4.99 2.25 2.28
CA ASP A 47 -5.11 2.86 0.94
C ASP A 47 -5.43 1.79 -0.12
N VAL A 48 -4.82 0.61 -0.05
CA VAL A 48 -5.12 -0.51 -0.94
C VAL A 48 -6.58 -0.97 -0.79
N VAL A 49 -7.07 -1.07 0.45
CA VAL A 49 -8.49 -1.38 0.70
C VAL A 49 -9.40 -0.28 0.15
N PHE A 50 -9.02 0.99 0.30
CA PHE A 50 -9.77 2.10 -0.27
C PHE A 50 -9.84 2.01 -1.80
N MET A 51 -8.71 1.72 -2.47
CA MET A 51 -8.65 1.51 -3.92
C MET A 51 -9.63 0.42 -4.37
N GLU A 52 -9.61 -0.75 -3.74
CA GLU A 52 -10.55 -1.83 -4.05
C GLU A 52 -12.02 -1.39 -3.82
N THR A 53 -12.28 -0.68 -2.72
CA THR A 53 -13.62 -0.18 -2.37
C THR A 53 -14.19 0.76 -3.44
N VAL A 54 -13.34 1.57 -4.09
CA VAL A 54 -13.77 2.49 -5.16
C VAL A 54 -13.69 1.88 -6.56
N GLY A 55 -13.43 0.57 -6.66
CA GLY A 55 -13.40 -0.17 -7.91
C GLY A 55 -12.10 0.00 -8.70
N MET A 56 -10.98 0.20 -7.99
CA MET A 56 -9.62 0.24 -8.55
C MET A 56 -8.86 -1.02 -8.09
N PRO A 57 -8.88 -2.12 -8.88
CA PRO A 57 -8.21 -3.36 -8.51
C PRO A 57 -6.72 -3.15 -8.29
N ALA A 58 -6.19 -3.63 -7.16
CA ALA A 58 -4.82 -3.45 -6.74
C ALA A 58 -4.08 -4.81 -6.63
N VAL A 59 -2.89 -4.87 -7.22
CA VAL A 59 -1.97 -6.01 -7.08
C VAL A 59 -0.75 -5.54 -6.30
N LEU A 60 -0.57 -6.04 -5.08
CA LEU A 60 0.60 -5.75 -4.26
C LEU A 60 1.75 -6.69 -4.59
N VAL A 61 2.93 -6.13 -4.85
CA VAL A 61 4.18 -6.87 -5.03
C VAL A 61 5.16 -6.41 -3.95
N HIS A 62 5.64 -7.32 -3.11
CA HIS A 62 6.56 -6.96 -2.03
C HIS A 62 7.87 -7.76 -2.08
N GLY A 63 8.91 -7.21 -1.47
CA GLY A 63 10.16 -7.93 -1.25
C GLY A 63 10.14 -8.75 0.05
N GLY A 64 11.26 -9.40 0.36
CA GLY A 64 11.43 -10.14 1.62
C GLY A 64 12.85 -10.09 2.19
N GLY A 65 13.75 -9.32 1.58
CA GLY A 65 15.20 -9.42 1.81
C GLY A 65 15.61 -9.39 3.28
N LYS A 66 15.04 -8.49 4.09
CA LYS A 66 15.38 -8.42 5.53
C LYS A 66 14.85 -9.60 6.34
N ALA A 67 13.67 -10.11 6.01
CA ALA A 67 13.15 -11.31 6.67
C ALA A 67 13.99 -12.54 6.31
N ILE A 68 14.41 -12.65 5.04
CA ILE A 68 15.33 -13.68 4.56
C ILE A 68 16.68 -13.57 5.27
N ASP A 69 17.27 -12.37 5.32
CA ASP A 69 18.55 -12.12 5.99
C ASP A 69 18.52 -12.54 7.48
N ARG A 70 17.42 -12.22 8.20
CA ARG A 70 17.22 -12.63 9.60
C ARG A 70 17.13 -14.14 9.75
N ALA A 71 16.30 -14.80 8.94
CA ALA A 71 16.15 -16.25 8.98
C ALA A 71 17.46 -16.98 8.64
N MET A 72 18.24 -16.45 7.70
CA MET A 72 19.58 -16.99 7.37
C MET A 72 20.54 -16.86 8.55
N ALA A 73 20.57 -15.69 9.21
CA ALA A 73 21.42 -15.48 10.38
C ALA A 73 21.05 -16.42 11.54
N GLU A 74 19.76 -16.62 11.81
CA GLU A 74 19.25 -17.58 12.80
C GLU A 74 19.66 -19.03 12.48
N ALA A 75 19.78 -19.38 11.19
CA ALA A 75 20.27 -20.67 10.71
C ALA A 75 21.81 -20.76 10.63
N GLY A 76 22.56 -19.72 11.03
CA GLY A 76 24.02 -19.68 10.93
C GLY A 76 24.56 -19.52 9.49
N LEU A 77 23.71 -19.12 8.54
CA LEU A 77 24.04 -18.91 7.14
C LEU A 77 24.36 -17.44 6.84
N LYS A 78 25.19 -17.19 5.82
CA LYS A 78 25.46 -15.84 5.30
C LYS A 78 24.77 -15.64 3.96
N PRO A 79 23.98 -14.56 3.77
CA PRO A 79 23.41 -14.21 2.47
C PRO A 79 24.52 -14.04 1.43
N ARG A 80 24.29 -14.59 0.23
CA ARG A 80 25.08 -14.27 -0.97
C ARG A 80 24.32 -13.18 -1.72
N LYS A 81 24.86 -11.97 -1.72
CA LYS A 81 24.27 -10.78 -2.34
C LYS A 81 25.07 -10.39 -3.57
#